data_AF-A0AAD2DWR3-F1
#
_entry.id   AF-A0AAD2DWR3-F1
#
_cell.length_a   1.000
_cell.length_b   1.000
_cell.length_c   1.000
_cell.angle_alpha   90.00
_cell.angle_beta   90.00
_cell.angle_gamma   90.00
#
_symmetry.space_group_name_H-M   'P 1'
#
loop_
_entity.id
_entity.type
_entity.pdbx_description
1 polymer ?
#
loop_
_entity_poly.entity_id
_entity_poly.type
_entity_poly.pdbx_seq_one_letter_code
_entity_poly.pdbx_strand_id
1 'polypeptide(L)'
;MWGQESRAPVAVGAGNFNLAASDWLHRRNGSIIGGEFAGNSAESEHDLATMVKDFCEIGSAGADSWYSSDSDSSFSDLAFLSDKISLHKHTLDQYESDLILVVNSLILSLSNSRDIRKSDACNASTIRYSLVKLLQSSGYDAAICATKWHGLGNIPGGEHEFIDVIFTHQNSGCSERCIIDIDFRSHFQIARAIKSYNVLLNSLPSIYVGSTTKLKQFLQIMVEAARYSLEQNSMPLPPWRSLAYLEAKWESPCERIVNLLHQHLSRPLL
;
A
#
# COMPACT_ATOMS: atom_id res chain seq x y z
N MET A 1 -62.17 -2.68 18.40
CA MET A 1 -61.53 -2.75 17.07
C MET A 1 -60.20 -2.02 17.13
N TRP A 2 -59.24 -2.41 16.29
CA TRP A 2 -57.87 -1.89 16.30
C TRP A 2 -57.79 -0.50 15.65
N GLY A 3 -56.76 0.28 16.00
CA GLY A 3 -56.53 1.62 15.46
C GLY A 3 -55.41 2.38 16.17
N GLN A 4 -54.17 1.89 16.05
CA GLN A 4 -52.99 2.73 16.28
C GLN A 4 -52.69 3.47 14.98
N GLU A 5 -52.44 4.77 15.04
CA GLU A 5 -51.77 5.48 13.94
C GLU A 5 -50.72 6.46 14.47
N SER A 6 -49.61 6.53 13.77
CA SER A 6 -48.32 6.91 14.33
C SER A 6 -47.95 8.37 14.09
N ARG A 7 -47.32 8.95 15.11
CA ARG A 7 -46.82 10.32 15.14
C ARG A 7 -45.49 10.41 14.38
N ALA A 8 -45.49 11.00 13.19
CA ALA A 8 -44.29 11.61 12.60
C ALA A 8 -43.85 12.81 13.47
N PRO A 9 -42.56 13.22 13.53
CA PRO A 9 -41.96 13.98 12.42
C PRO A 9 -40.41 13.89 12.27
N VAL A 10 -39.90 14.79 11.41
CA VAL A 10 -38.51 15.31 11.29
C VAL A 10 -37.56 14.57 10.34
N ALA A 11 -37.38 15.18 9.17
CA ALA A 11 -36.21 14.97 8.31
C ALA A 11 -35.02 15.80 8.81
N VAL A 12 -33.80 15.28 8.66
CA VAL A 12 -32.55 16.04 8.88
C VAL A 12 -31.63 15.90 7.68
N GLY A 13 -31.42 17.04 7.02
CA GLY A 13 -30.19 17.50 6.36
C GLY A 13 -29.30 16.50 5.60
N ALA A 14 -29.19 16.71 4.28
CA ALA A 14 -28.13 16.14 3.47
C ALA A 14 -26.74 16.62 3.95
N GLY A 15 -25.85 15.67 4.28
CA GLY A 15 -24.44 15.93 4.60
C GLY A 15 -23.56 15.71 3.37
N ASN A 16 -23.26 16.77 2.63
CA ASN A 16 -22.49 16.73 1.39
C ASN A 16 -20.96 16.67 1.68
N PHE A 17 -20.38 15.47 1.72
CA PHE A 17 -18.93 15.31 1.86
C PHE A 17 -18.22 15.49 0.52
N ASN A 18 -17.77 16.72 0.27
CA ASN A 18 -16.89 17.04 -0.84
C ASN A 18 -15.51 16.38 -0.64
N LEU A 19 -15.15 15.47 -1.54
CA LEU A 19 -13.75 15.13 -1.81
C LEU A 19 -13.12 16.30 -2.58
N ALA A 20 -12.61 17.29 -1.85
CA ALA A 20 -11.85 18.38 -2.44
C ALA A 20 -10.51 17.83 -2.96
N ALA A 21 -10.37 17.82 -4.29
CA ALA A 21 -9.07 17.64 -4.92
C ALA A 21 -8.11 18.77 -4.49
N SER A 22 -6.82 18.45 -4.48
CA SER A 22 -5.75 19.40 -4.21
C SER A 22 -5.70 20.51 -5.26
N ASP A 23 -5.55 21.76 -4.81
CA ASP A 23 -5.41 22.94 -5.68
C ASP A 23 -4.14 23.72 -5.33
N TRP A 24 -3.13 23.62 -6.21
CA TRP A 24 -1.97 24.53 -6.24
C TRP A 24 -1.51 24.78 -7.69
N LEU A 25 -2.29 25.66 -8.34
CA LEU A 25 -1.87 26.69 -9.32
C LEU A 25 -1.35 26.32 -10.71
N HIS A 26 -2.12 26.80 -11.70
CA HIS A 26 -1.66 27.20 -13.03
C HIS A 26 -0.42 28.12 -13.02
N ARG A 27 0.48 27.95 -14.02
CA ARG A 27 0.71 28.93 -15.12
C ARG A 27 1.92 28.57 -15.98
N ARG A 28 1.70 28.12 -17.22
CA ARG A 28 2.29 28.72 -18.44
C ARG A 28 1.50 28.33 -19.71
N ASN A 29 1.61 29.17 -20.73
CA ASN A 29 0.72 29.26 -21.91
C ASN A 29 1.43 28.80 -23.20
N GLY A 30 0.72 28.28 -24.23
CA GLY A 30 1.39 27.88 -25.49
C GLY A 30 0.61 27.15 -26.61
N SER A 31 -0.34 27.83 -27.26
CA SER A 31 -0.72 27.71 -28.69
C SER A 31 -1.20 26.40 -29.36
N ILE A 32 -2.51 26.38 -29.65
CA ILE A 32 -3.22 25.93 -30.87
C ILE A 32 -2.38 25.39 -32.06
N ILE A 33 -2.65 24.13 -32.46
CA ILE A 33 -2.99 23.60 -33.82
C ILE A 33 -3.78 22.27 -33.61
N GLY A 34 -4.76 21.79 -34.40
CA GLY A 34 -5.57 22.44 -35.45
C GLY A 34 -5.81 21.59 -36.73
N GLY A 35 -6.70 20.57 -36.73
CA GLY A 35 -7.06 19.81 -37.94
C GLY A 35 -8.01 18.61 -37.74
N GLU A 36 -9.12 18.59 -38.50
CA GLU A 36 -10.03 17.44 -38.67
C GLU A 36 -9.49 16.49 -39.77
N PHE A 37 -9.75 15.18 -39.68
CA PHE A 37 -10.02 14.31 -40.85
C PHE A 37 -10.74 13.02 -40.41
N ALA A 38 -11.51 12.44 -41.32
CA ALA A 38 -12.45 11.34 -41.04
C ALA A 38 -11.99 9.99 -41.62
N GLY A 39 -12.50 8.90 -41.01
CA GLY A 39 -12.60 7.58 -41.64
C GLY A 39 -11.40 6.64 -41.47
N ASN A 40 -11.58 5.58 -40.68
CA ASN A 40 -11.94 4.27 -41.25
C ASN A 40 -12.30 3.26 -40.13
N SER A 41 -13.13 2.27 -40.48
CA SER A 41 -13.56 1.18 -39.60
C SER A 41 -12.96 -0.14 -40.10
N ALA A 42 -12.88 -1.14 -39.21
CA ALA A 42 -12.52 -2.55 -39.47
C ALA A 42 -11.04 -3.03 -39.36
N GLU A 43 -10.21 -2.46 -38.46
CA GLU A 43 -8.88 -3.04 -38.15
C GLU A 43 -8.65 -3.45 -36.68
N SER A 44 -9.63 -3.32 -35.77
CA SER A 44 -9.40 -3.53 -34.31
C SER A 44 -9.70 -4.93 -33.76
N GLU A 45 -10.25 -5.86 -34.55
CA GLU A 45 -10.67 -7.18 -34.03
C GLU A 45 -9.59 -8.28 -34.15
N HIS A 46 -8.62 -8.12 -35.05
CA HIS A 46 -7.56 -9.12 -35.25
C HIS A 46 -6.37 -8.98 -34.28
N ASP A 47 -6.17 -7.78 -33.71
CA ASP A 47 -5.12 -7.52 -32.72
C ASP A 47 -5.44 -8.17 -31.35
N LEU A 48 -6.72 -8.10 -30.95
CA LEU A 48 -7.22 -8.76 -29.74
C LEU A 48 -7.09 -10.29 -29.79
N ALA A 49 -7.34 -10.90 -30.95
CA ALA A 49 -7.22 -12.35 -31.14
C ALA A 49 -5.76 -12.83 -31.00
N THR A 50 -4.79 -11.98 -31.33
CA THR A 50 -3.36 -12.30 -31.23
C THR A 50 -2.91 -12.29 -29.77
N MET A 51 -3.26 -11.26 -29.00
CA MET A 51 -2.93 -11.18 -27.56
C MET A 51 -3.52 -12.30 -26.70
N VAL A 52 -4.66 -12.90 -27.11
CA VAL A 52 -5.28 -14.03 -26.39
C VAL A 52 -4.54 -15.36 -26.68
N LYS A 53 -3.86 -15.48 -27.83
CA LYS A 53 -3.22 -16.74 -28.22
C LYS A 53 -1.92 -17.00 -27.45
N ASP A 54 -1.12 -15.97 -27.22
CA ASP A 54 0.14 -16.04 -26.47
C ASP A 54 -0.08 -16.45 -24.99
N PHE A 55 -1.27 -16.25 -24.44
CA PHE A 55 -1.60 -16.66 -23.06
C PHE A 55 -1.80 -18.17 -22.89
N CYS A 56 -2.10 -18.91 -23.98
CA CYS A 56 -2.45 -20.34 -23.90
C CYS A 56 -1.35 -21.32 -24.35
N GLU A 57 -0.29 -20.88 -25.02
CA GLU A 57 0.77 -21.78 -25.53
C GLU A 57 1.96 -22.01 -24.57
N ILE A 58 1.99 -21.36 -23.39
CA ILE A 58 3.11 -21.46 -22.42
C ILE A 58 3.09 -22.77 -21.59
N GLY A 59 2.06 -23.62 -21.76
CA GLY A 59 1.87 -24.84 -20.97
C GLY A 59 1.98 -26.15 -21.74
N SER A 60 3.19 -26.61 -22.11
CA SER A 60 3.49 -28.06 -22.15
C SER A 60 4.99 -28.37 -22.29
N ALA A 61 5.43 -29.41 -21.59
CA ALA A 61 6.80 -29.89 -21.42
C ALA A 61 7.51 -30.43 -22.68
N GLY A 62 8.85 -30.38 -22.65
CA GLY A 62 9.78 -31.20 -23.42
C GLY A 62 11.11 -31.29 -22.67
N ALA A 63 11.62 -32.50 -22.38
CA ALA A 63 12.63 -32.73 -21.35
C ALA A 63 13.77 -33.64 -21.81
N ASP A 64 14.90 -33.03 -22.22
CA ASP A 64 16.03 -33.73 -22.82
C ASP A 64 17.37 -33.15 -22.33
N SER A 65 18.00 -33.80 -21.35
CA SER A 65 19.42 -34.21 -21.37
C SER A 65 19.90 -34.63 -19.98
N TRP A 66 20.49 -35.83 -19.92
CA TRP A 66 21.29 -36.27 -18.78
C TRP A 66 22.74 -35.83 -19.00
N TYR A 67 23.44 -35.38 -17.96
CA TYR A 67 24.81 -35.82 -17.64
C TYR A 67 25.24 -35.35 -16.24
N SER A 68 25.78 -36.30 -15.46
CA SER A 68 26.66 -36.20 -14.29
C SER A 68 26.76 -34.89 -13.47
N SER A 69 26.64 -35.01 -12.15
CA SER A 69 27.80 -35.44 -11.34
C SER A 69 27.39 -35.72 -9.89
N ASP A 70 27.80 -36.87 -9.35
CA ASP A 70 27.69 -37.13 -7.91
C ASP A 70 28.66 -36.20 -7.16
N SER A 71 28.19 -35.56 -6.10
CA SER A 71 28.99 -34.69 -5.22
C SER A 71 28.35 -34.65 -3.84
N ASP A 72 28.54 -35.73 -3.08
CA ASP A 72 28.14 -35.86 -1.69
C ASP A 72 28.97 -34.95 -0.78
N SER A 73 28.66 -33.64 -0.76
CA SER A 73 29.36 -32.68 0.12
C SER A 73 28.51 -31.51 0.64
N SER A 74 27.17 -31.55 0.54
CA SER A 74 26.32 -30.39 0.91
C SER A 74 25.03 -30.68 1.70
N PHE A 75 24.78 -31.91 2.19
CA PHE A 75 23.54 -32.19 2.95
C PHE A 75 23.54 -31.68 4.40
N SER A 76 24.70 -31.36 4.98
CA SER A 76 24.77 -30.70 6.30
C SER A 76 24.26 -29.25 6.28
N ASP A 77 24.19 -28.61 5.12
CA ASP A 77 23.74 -27.21 4.99
C ASP A 77 22.22 -27.07 4.82
N LEU A 78 21.52 -28.01 4.16
CA LEU A 78 20.11 -27.81 3.83
C LEU A 78 19.20 -27.78 5.08
N ALA A 79 19.50 -28.62 6.08
CA ALA A 79 18.83 -28.56 7.39
C ALA A 79 19.15 -27.24 8.12
N PHE A 80 20.42 -26.81 8.12
CA PHE A 80 20.85 -25.54 8.73
C PHE A 80 20.21 -24.31 8.04
N LEU A 81 20.04 -24.36 6.72
CA LEU A 81 19.32 -23.34 5.95
C LEU A 81 17.81 -23.36 6.25
N SER A 82 17.19 -24.53 6.41
CA SER A 82 15.79 -24.65 6.83
C SER A 82 15.54 -24.10 8.23
N ASP A 83 16.45 -24.37 9.17
CA ASP A 83 16.41 -23.84 10.54
C ASP A 83 16.65 -22.32 10.55
N LYS A 84 17.60 -21.83 9.73
CA LYS A 84 17.81 -20.39 9.50
C LYS A 84 16.55 -19.74 8.92
N ILE A 85 15.91 -20.30 7.90
CA ILE A 85 14.70 -19.75 7.28
C ILE A 85 13.53 -19.74 8.27
N SER A 86 13.35 -20.81 9.04
CA SER A 86 12.31 -20.90 10.08
C SER A 86 12.56 -19.89 11.20
N LEU A 87 13.82 -19.71 11.63
CA LEU A 87 14.21 -18.68 12.59
C LEU A 87 13.94 -17.28 12.06
N HIS A 88 14.35 -16.93 10.84
CA HIS A 88 14.10 -15.60 10.27
C HIS A 88 12.60 -15.32 10.16
N LYS A 89 11.79 -16.30 9.70
CA LYS A 89 10.33 -16.17 9.62
C LYS A 89 9.71 -15.92 10.99
N HIS A 90 10.04 -16.74 12.00
CA HIS A 90 9.46 -16.62 13.34
C HIS A 90 9.94 -15.36 14.08
N THR A 91 11.18 -14.92 13.80
CA THR A 91 11.76 -13.70 14.33
C THR A 91 11.11 -12.45 13.72
N LEU A 92 10.84 -12.46 12.41
CA LEU A 92 10.05 -11.43 11.73
C LEU A 92 8.63 -11.34 12.30
N ASP A 93 7.93 -12.46 12.43
CA ASP A 93 6.57 -12.51 12.98
C ASP A 93 6.52 -11.95 14.42
N GLN A 94 7.57 -12.18 15.22
CA GLN A 94 7.72 -11.62 16.57
C GLN A 94 8.03 -10.11 16.55
N TYR A 95 8.98 -9.65 15.73
CA TYR A 95 9.32 -8.22 15.62
C TYR A 95 8.17 -7.38 15.05
N GLU A 96 7.42 -7.90 14.07
CA GLU A 96 6.19 -7.26 13.59
C GLU A 96 5.17 -7.13 14.74
N SER A 97 4.99 -8.18 15.56
CA SER A 97 4.08 -8.17 16.72
C SER A 97 4.49 -7.16 17.79
N ASP A 98 5.78 -7.11 18.14
CA ASP A 98 6.30 -6.15 19.12
C ASP A 98 6.20 -4.70 18.59
N LEU A 99 6.50 -4.48 17.31
CA LEU A 99 6.35 -3.17 16.66
C LEU A 99 4.88 -2.73 16.61
N ILE A 100 3.93 -3.64 16.36
CA ILE A 100 2.49 -3.35 16.44
C ILE A 100 2.10 -2.82 17.82
N LEU A 101 2.60 -3.42 18.90
CA LEU A 101 2.32 -2.97 20.26
C LEU A 101 2.90 -1.57 20.53
N VAL A 102 4.16 -1.33 20.11
CA VAL A 102 4.81 -0.03 20.23
C VAL A 102 4.07 1.04 19.43
N VAL A 103 3.79 0.81 18.14
CA VAL A 103 3.09 1.77 17.27
C VAL A 103 1.71 2.13 17.83
N ASN A 104 0.93 1.15 18.29
CA ASN A 104 -0.38 1.41 18.90
C ASN A 104 -0.25 2.24 20.19
N SER A 105 0.72 1.92 21.06
CA SER A 105 0.98 2.68 22.28
C SER A 105 1.38 4.13 21.98
N LEU A 106 2.26 4.34 21.00
CA LEU A 106 2.70 5.67 20.58
C LEU A 106 1.56 6.49 19.95
N ILE A 107 0.73 5.90 19.09
CA ILE A 107 -0.45 6.55 18.51
C ILE A 107 -1.48 6.93 19.58
N LEU A 108 -1.73 6.05 20.56
CA LEU A 108 -2.61 6.37 21.69
C LEU A 108 -2.06 7.52 22.53
N SER A 109 -0.77 7.49 22.89
CA SER A 109 -0.09 8.59 23.59
C SER A 109 -0.22 9.91 22.82
N LEU A 110 0.00 9.86 21.51
CA LEU A 110 -0.08 10.99 20.61
C LEU A 110 -1.50 11.59 20.52
N SER A 111 -2.55 10.75 20.53
CA SER A 111 -3.95 11.20 20.56
C SER A 111 -4.35 11.90 21.86
N ASN A 112 -3.71 11.54 22.98
CA ASN A 112 -3.94 12.14 24.30
C ASN A 112 -3.15 13.45 24.48
N SER A 113 -2.11 13.69 23.67
CA SER A 113 -1.41 14.97 23.62
C SER A 113 -2.31 16.07 23.05
N ARG A 114 -2.47 17.15 23.81
CA ARG A 114 -3.35 18.28 23.44
C ARG A 114 -2.82 19.12 22.27
N ASP A 115 -1.58 18.93 21.85
CA ASP A 115 -0.92 19.79 20.86
C ASP A 115 -1.35 19.50 19.41
N ILE A 116 -1.75 18.26 19.08
CA ILE A 116 -2.24 17.94 17.72
C ILE A 116 -3.62 18.55 17.43
N ARG A 117 -4.43 18.80 18.47
CA ARG A 117 -5.77 19.37 18.34
C ARG A 117 -5.81 20.84 17.87
N LYS A 118 -4.66 21.46 17.61
CA LYS A 118 -4.53 22.87 17.18
C LYS A 118 -3.93 23.05 15.77
N SER A 119 -3.64 21.96 15.06
CA SER A 119 -2.99 22.01 13.74
C SER A 119 -4.00 21.97 12.60
N ASP A 120 -4.08 23.04 11.80
CA ASP A 120 -4.84 23.07 10.54
C ASP A 120 -4.14 22.31 9.39
N ALA A 121 -2.90 21.84 9.59
CA ALA A 121 -2.21 20.99 8.64
C ALA A 121 -2.80 19.57 8.59
N CYS A 122 -2.64 18.89 7.44
CA CYS A 122 -3.06 17.50 7.23
C CYS A 122 -2.64 16.62 8.43
N ASN A 123 -3.65 16.17 9.18
CA ASN A 123 -3.46 15.46 10.44
C ASN A 123 -2.58 14.20 10.26
N ALA A 124 -2.74 13.48 9.15
CA ALA A 124 -1.98 12.29 8.82
C ALA A 124 -0.47 12.56 8.70
N SER A 125 -0.04 13.63 8.01
CA SER A 125 1.38 13.95 7.87
C SER A 125 2.01 14.39 9.20
N THR A 126 1.30 15.18 10.01
CA THR A 126 1.73 15.54 11.37
C THR A 126 1.82 14.33 12.29
N ILE A 127 0.86 13.39 12.21
CA ILE A 127 0.87 12.14 12.97
C ILE A 127 2.05 11.26 12.54
N ARG A 128 2.29 11.07 11.22
CA ARG A 128 3.41 10.27 10.72
C ARG A 128 4.76 10.82 11.19
N TYR A 129 4.97 12.13 11.07
CA TYR A 129 6.21 12.78 11.53
C TYR A 129 6.42 12.65 13.04
N SER A 130 5.36 12.78 13.84
CA SER A 130 5.42 12.62 15.29
C SER A 130 5.70 11.16 15.69
N LEU A 131 5.08 10.19 15.01
CA LEU A 131 5.31 8.76 15.22
C LEU A 131 6.76 8.38 14.87
N VAL A 132 7.30 8.87 13.74
CA VAL A 132 8.72 8.66 13.38
C VAL A 132 9.66 9.18 14.44
N LYS A 133 9.44 10.39 14.97
CA LYS A 133 10.25 10.93 16.08
C LYS A 133 10.19 10.05 17.33
N LEU A 134 9.01 9.55 17.69
CA LEU A 134 8.84 8.70 18.86
C LEU A 134 9.51 7.32 18.67
N LEU A 135 9.37 6.71 17.50
CA LEU A 135 10.06 5.47 17.12
C LEU A 135 11.58 5.65 17.15
N GLN A 136 12.11 6.73 16.56
CA GLN A 136 13.54 7.08 16.62
C GLN A 136 14.02 7.26 18.06
N SER A 137 13.25 7.96 18.91
CA SER A 137 13.59 8.11 20.33
C SER A 137 13.51 6.80 21.14
N SER A 138 12.82 5.79 20.61
CA SER A 138 12.74 4.43 21.17
C SER A 138 13.80 3.48 20.59
N GLY A 139 14.70 3.98 19.74
CA GLY A 139 15.83 3.22 19.18
C GLY A 139 15.56 2.51 17.84
N TYR A 140 14.40 2.73 17.21
CA TYR A 140 14.11 2.16 15.89
C TYR A 140 14.70 3.03 14.76
N ASP A 141 15.30 2.41 13.76
CA ASP A 141 15.63 3.09 12.49
C ASP A 141 14.34 3.27 11.66
N ALA A 142 13.55 4.27 12.05
CA ALA A 142 12.29 4.64 11.42
C ALA A 142 12.43 5.92 10.58
N ALA A 143 11.74 6.02 9.45
CA ALA A 143 11.69 7.22 8.61
C ALA A 143 10.36 7.35 7.87
N ILE A 144 10.05 8.55 7.36
CA ILE A 144 8.96 8.71 6.39
C ILE A 144 9.47 8.25 5.02
N CYS A 145 8.67 7.45 4.32
CA CYS A 145 8.88 7.10 2.93
C CYS A 145 7.80 7.74 2.05
N ALA A 146 8.24 8.62 1.16
CA ALA A 146 7.40 9.20 0.12
C ALA A 146 7.64 8.45 -1.20
N THR A 147 6.60 7.82 -1.74
CA THR A 147 6.59 7.22 -3.08
C THR A 147 5.94 8.16 -4.08
N LYS A 148 6.44 8.15 -5.31
CA LYS A 148 5.83 8.86 -6.44
C LYS A 148 5.95 8.01 -7.69
N TRP A 149 4.84 7.76 -8.37
CA TRP A 149 4.81 6.97 -9.61
C TRP A 149 4.16 7.74 -10.74
N HIS A 150 4.73 7.57 -11.93
CA HIS A 150 4.17 8.09 -13.16
C HIS A 150 3.04 7.18 -13.64
N GLY A 151 2.05 7.75 -14.33
CA GLY A 151 0.99 6.94 -14.93
C GLY A 151 1.55 6.07 -16.05
N LEU A 152 1.09 4.82 -16.13
CA LEU A 152 1.50 3.84 -17.13
C LEU A 152 0.26 3.21 -17.77
N GLY A 153 0.06 3.48 -19.06
CA GLY A 153 -1.15 3.05 -19.78
C GLY A 153 -2.42 3.56 -19.08
N ASN A 154 -3.28 2.64 -18.64
CA ASN A 154 -4.53 2.94 -17.94
C ASN A 154 -4.37 3.19 -16.42
N ILE A 155 -3.15 3.07 -15.87
CA ILE A 155 -2.88 3.26 -14.45
C ILE A 155 -2.56 4.74 -14.21
N PRO A 156 -3.34 5.50 -13.41
CA PRO A 156 -3.01 6.88 -13.10
C PRO A 156 -1.76 6.97 -12.22
N GLY A 157 -0.97 8.02 -12.44
CA GLY A 157 0.14 8.38 -11.54
C GLY A 157 -0.38 8.87 -10.19
N GLY A 158 0.52 8.93 -9.21
CA GLY A 158 0.19 9.37 -7.86
C GLY A 158 1.39 9.47 -6.95
N GLU A 159 1.11 9.80 -5.69
CA GLU A 159 2.07 9.86 -4.60
C GLU A 159 1.46 9.33 -3.31
N HIS A 160 2.29 8.80 -2.41
CA HIS A 160 1.85 8.30 -1.11
C HIS A 160 2.95 8.47 -0.06
N GLU A 161 2.54 8.63 1.19
CA GLU A 161 3.43 8.76 2.34
C GLU A 161 3.09 7.68 3.37
N PHE A 162 4.07 6.84 3.68
CA PHE A 162 4.02 5.87 4.78
C PHE A 162 5.29 5.99 5.64
N ILE A 163 5.43 5.14 6.64
CA ILE A 163 6.63 5.04 7.47
C ILE A 163 7.30 3.72 7.16
N ASP A 164 8.63 3.69 7.07
CA ASP A 164 9.37 2.43 7.12
C ASP A 164 10.21 2.31 8.38
N VAL A 165 10.47 1.06 8.76
CA VAL A 165 11.40 0.67 9.83
C VAL A 165 12.36 -0.35 9.25
N ILE A 166 13.66 -0.10 9.40
CA ILE A 166 14.72 -1.00 8.95
C ILE A 166 15.26 -1.76 10.17
N PHE A 167 15.25 -3.09 10.08
CA PHE A 167 15.80 -3.98 11.09
C PHE A 167 17.12 -4.57 10.60
N THR A 168 18.23 -4.22 11.24
CA THR A 168 19.55 -4.77 10.92
C THR A 168 19.88 -5.91 11.87
N HIS A 169 19.90 -7.14 11.35
CA HIS A 169 20.25 -8.33 12.12
C HIS A 169 21.76 -8.43 12.31
N GLN A 170 22.25 -8.10 13.50
CA GLN A 170 23.68 -8.06 13.84
C GLN A 170 24.43 -9.37 13.53
N ASN A 171 23.73 -10.51 13.57
CA ASN A 171 24.31 -11.84 13.37
C ASN A 171 24.23 -12.38 11.93
N SER A 172 23.55 -11.70 11.01
CA SER A 172 23.39 -12.16 9.61
C SER A 172 23.74 -11.10 8.57
N GLY A 173 23.84 -9.82 8.95
CA GLY A 173 24.02 -8.71 8.00
C GLY A 173 22.81 -8.44 7.11
N CYS A 174 21.70 -9.18 7.31
CA CYS A 174 20.44 -8.94 6.62
C CYS A 174 19.75 -7.69 7.19
N SER A 175 19.31 -6.80 6.31
CA SER A 175 18.45 -5.67 6.64
C SER A 175 17.03 -5.93 6.14
N GLU A 176 16.07 -6.04 7.05
CA GLU A 176 14.67 -6.31 6.73
C GLU A 176 13.82 -5.04 6.88
N ARG A 177 12.88 -4.82 5.97
CA ARG A 177 12.06 -3.60 5.90
C ARG A 177 10.62 -3.90 6.29
N CYS A 178 10.14 -3.20 7.31
CA CYS A 178 8.73 -3.19 7.70
C CYS A 178 8.08 -1.87 7.30
N ILE A 179 6.85 -1.94 6.77
CA ILE A 179 6.02 -0.80 6.38
C ILE A 179 5.00 -0.56 7.49
N ILE A 180 4.88 0.70 7.92
CA ILE A 180 3.80 1.18 8.79
C ILE A 180 2.93 2.15 7.99
N ASP A 181 1.65 1.81 7.80
CA ASP A 181 0.65 2.69 7.17
C ASP A 181 -0.50 2.94 8.15
N ILE A 182 -0.59 4.18 8.66
CA ILE A 182 -1.48 4.55 9.76
C ILE A 182 -2.97 4.64 9.40
N ASP A 183 -3.31 4.56 8.11
CA ASP A 183 -4.69 4.64 7.61
C ASP A 183 -4.96 3.55 6.55
N PHE A 184 -4.34 2.38 6.72
CA PHE A 184 -4.33 1.31 5.74
C PHE A 184 -5.72 0.90 5.24
N ARG A 185 -6.69 0.78 6.16
CA ARG A 185 -8.05 0.35 5.84
C ARG A 185 -8.77 1.33 4.89
N SER A 186 -8.48 2.63 4.94
CA SER A 186 -9.20 3.63 4.13
C SER A 186 -8.95 3.43 2.62
N HIS A 187 -7.73 2.99 2.27
CA HIS A 187 -7.32 2.73 0.88
C HIS A 187 -8.19 1.68 0.17
N PHE A 188 -8.94 0.87 0.91
CA PHE A 188 -9.84 -0.16 0.37
C PHE A 188 -11.33 0.18 0.46
N GLN A 189 -11.73 1.34 1.00
CA GLN A 189 -13.15 1.74 1.04
C GLN A 189 -13.67 1.98 -0.40
N ILE A 190 -14.80 1.37 -0.79
CA ILE A 190 -15.44 1.54 -2.11
C ILE A 190 -16.89 1.97 -1.96
N ALA A 191 -17.39 2.74 -2.93
CA ALA A 191 -18.81 3.08 -2.99
C ALA A 191 -19.67 1.83 -3.23
N ARG A 192 -20.88 1.80 -2.64
CA ARG A 192 -21.89 0.74 -2.82
C ARG A 192 -21.39 -0.70 -2.56
N ALA A 193 -20.39 -0.87 -1.68
CA ALA A 193 -19.87 -2.17 -1.29
C ALA A 193 -20.97 -3.15 -0.83
N ILE A 194 -20.90 -4.41 -1.28
CA ILE A 194 -21.79 -5.48 -0.79
C ILE A 194 -21.47 -5.86 0.67
N LYS A 195 -22.40 -6.53 1.36
CA LYS A 195 -22.25 -6.85 2.80
C LYS A 195 -20.99 -7.68 3.11
N SER A 196 -20.68 -8.70 2.30
CA SER A 196 -19.48 -9.54 2.47
C SER A 196 -18.18 -8.74 2.33
N TYR A 197 -18.12 -7.80 1.38
CA TYR A 197 -16.97 -6.90 1.23
C TYR A 197 -16.76 -6.05 2.49
N ASN A 198 -17.84 -5.51 3.07
CA ASN A 198 -17.75 -4.73 4.30
C ASN A 198 -17.28 -5.56 5.51
N VAL A 199 -17.64 -6.84 5.59
CA VAL A 199 -17.11 -7.74 6.63
C VAL A 199 -15.60 -7.91 6.48
N LEU A 200 -15.12 -8.19 5.26
CA LEU A 200 -13.68 -8.32 4.97
C LEU A 200 -12.93 -7.01 5.24
N LEU A 201 -13.43 -5.88 4.74
CA LEU A 201 -12.87 -4.54 4.97
C LEU A 201 -12.74 -4.21 6.46
N ASN A 202 -13.73 -4.57 7.27
CA ASN A 202 -13.70 -4.35 8.72
C ASN A 202 -12.76 -5.29 9.48
N SER A 203 -12.36 -6.42 8.87
CA SER A 203 -11.34 -7.33 9.42
C SER A 203 -9.90 -6.88 9.16
N LEU A 204 -9.67 -5.99 8.17
CA LEU A 204 -8.34 -5.42 7.91
C LEU A 204 -7.84 -4.61 9.11
N PRO A 205 -6.53 -4.60 9.41
CA PRO A 205 -5.97 -3.68 10.38
C PRO A 205 -6.21 -2.22 9.96
N SER A 206 -6.53 -1.34 10.91
CA SER A 206 -6.63 0.11 10.64
C SER A 206 -5.25 0.73 10.40
N ILE A 207 -4.28 0.33 11.22
CA ILE A 207 -2.86 0.64 11.08
C ILE A 207 -2.19 -0.65 10.61
N TYR A 208 -1.66 -0.66 9.38
CA TYR A 208 -0.83 -1.76 8.92
C TYR A 208 0.58 -1.62 9.50
N VAL A 209 1.14 -2.75 9.92
CA VAL A 209 2.55 -2.91 10.28
C VAL A 209 2.97 -4.27 9.74
N GLY A 210 3.92 -4.32 8.81
CA GLY A 210 4.43 -5.59 8.32
C GLY A 210 5.34 -5.49 7.10
N SER A 211 5.93 -6.62 6.75
CA SER A 211 6.78 -6.81 5.56
C SER A 211 6.02 -6.63 4.24
N THR A 212 6.71 -6.10 3.23
CA THR A 212 6.15 -5.88 1.87
C THR A 212 5.52 -7.13 1.26
N THR A 213 6.03 -8.33 1.56
CA THR A 213 5.45 -9.61 1.13
C THR A 213 4.03 -9.83 1.69
N LYS A 214 3.80 -9.53 2.97
CA LYS A 214 2.47 -9.61 3.59
C LYS A 214 1.55 -8.53 3.03
N LEU A 215 2.09 -7.33 2.75
CA LEU A 215 1.34 -6.25 2.12
C LEU A 215 0.75 -6.70 0.77
N LYS A 216 1.56 -7.27 -0.13
CA LYS A 216 1.08 -7.81 -1.43
C LYS A 216 -0.10 -8.76 -1.29
N GLN A 217 -0.07 -9.65 -0.30
CA GLN A 217 -1.15 -10.60 -0.05
C GLN A 217 -2.46 -9.88 0.30
N PHE A 218 -2.41 -8.85 1.17
CA PHE A 218 -3.57 -8.00 1.43
C PHE A 218 -4.04 -7.26 0.16
N LEU A 219 -3.13 -6.72 -0.65
CA LEU A 219 -3.49 -6.03 -1.89
C LEU A 219 -4.24 -6.97 -2.85
N GLN A 220 -3.71 -8.16 -3.10
CA GLN A 220 -4.31 -9.16 -3.98
C GLN A 220 -5.72 -9.57 -3.52
N ILE A 221 -5.87 -9.92 -2.23
CA ILE A 221 -7.16 -10.32 -1.63
C ILE A 221 -8.19 -9.19 -1.75
N MET A 222 -7.79 -7.96 -1.43
CA MET A 222 -8.72 -6.82 -1.43
C MET A 222 -9.09 -6.34 -2.83
N VAL A 223 -8.20 -6.44 -3.82
CA VAL A 223 -8.51 -6.15 -5.23
C VAL A 223 -9.53 -7.13 -5.77
N GLU A 224 -9.38 -8.43 -5.48
CA GLU A 224 -10.32 -9.46 -5.91
C GLU A 224 -11.71 -9.25 -5.28
N ALA A 225 -11.74 -9.06 -3.96
CA ALA A 225 -12.98 -8.76 -3.25
C ALA A 225 -13.64 -7.46 -3.73
N ALA A 226 -12.85 -6.44 -4.10
CA ALA A 226 -13.36 -5.18 -4.61
C ALA A 226 -13.96 -5.35 -6.00
N ARG A 227 -13.30 -6.08 -6.90
CA ARG A 227 -13.82 -6.41 -8.23
C ARG A 227 -15.18 -7.11 -8.11
N TYR A 228 -15.23 -8.22 -7.37
CA TYR A 228 -16.47 -8.97 -7.14
C TYR A 228 -17.60 -8.09 -6.58
N SER A 229 -17.30 -7.25 -5.58
CA SER A 229 -18.27 -6.33 -4.95
C SER A 229 -18.84 -5.27 -5.90
N LEU A 230 -18.01 -4.75 -6.81
CA LEU A 230 -18.40 -3.76 -7.81
C LEU A 230 -19.19 -4.40 -8.97
N GLU A 231 -18.82 -5.61 -9.39
CA GLU A 231 -19.54 -6.39 -10.41
C GLU A 231 -20.98 -6.69 -10.00
N GLN A 232 -21.23 -7.04 -8.73
CA GLN A 232 -22.61 -7.20 -8.20
C GLN A 232 -23.47 -5.93 -8.30
N ASN A 233 -22.86 -4.78 -8.56
CA ASN A 233 -23.51 -3.48 -8.72
C ASN A 233 -23.45 -2.95 -10.17
N SER A 234 -22.95 -3.76 -11.12
CA SER A 234 -22.64 -3.37 -12.50
C SER A 234 -21.69 -2.17 -12.61
N MET A 235 -20.74 -2.05 -11.68
CA MET A 235 -19.69 -1.02 -11.70
C MET A 235 -18.34 -1.66 -12.07
N PRO A 236 -17.56 -1.07 -12.99
CA PRO A 236 -16.21 -1.55 -13.27
C PRO A 236 -15.26 -1.23 -12.10
N LEU A 237 -14.22 -2.04 -11.94
CA LEU A 237 -13.11 -1.74 -11.02
C LEU A 237 -12.35 -0.50 -11.53
N PRO A 238 -12.30 0.61 -10.78
CA PRO A 238 -11.59 1.81 -11.23
C PRO A 238 -10.07 1.57 -11.21
N PRO A 239 -9.28 2.24 -12.07
CA PRO A 239 -7.87 1.93 -12.26
C PRO A 239 -7.02 2.17 -11.00
N TRP A 240 -7.40 3.13 -10.15
CA TRP A 240 -6.78 3.36 -8.83
C TRP A 240 -7.12 2.30 -7.76
N ARG A 241 -7.87 1.25 -8.13
CA ARG A 241 -8.10 0.02 -7.35
C ARG A 241 -7.64 -1.23 -8.08
N SER A 242 -6.90 -1.09 -9.17
CA SER A 242 -6.13 -2.20 -9.75
C SER A 242 -4.99 -2.62 -8.82
N LEU A 243 -4.57 -3.88 -8.92
CA LEU A 243 -3.40 -4.38 -8.18
C LEU A 243 -2.15 -3.57 -8.51
N ALA A 244 -1.89 -3.29 -9.80
CA ALA A 244 -0.71 -2.56 -10.23
C ALA A 244 -0.64 -1.11 -9.68
N TYR A 245 -1.78 -0.41 -9.58
CA TYR A 245 -1.81 0.90 -8.91
C TYR A 245 -1.49 0.80 -7.41
N LEU A 246 -2.05 -0.21 -6.74
CA LEU A 246 -1.82 -0.41 -5.31
C LEU A 246 -0.39 -0.88 -5.04
N GLU A 247 0.19 -1.78 -5.84
CA GLU A 247 1.62 -2.14 -5.71
C GLU A 247 2.52 -0.93 -5.95
N ALA A 248 2.30 -0.15 -7.02
CA ALA A 248 3.04 1.08 -7.28
C ALA A 248 2.98 2.07 -6.09
N LYS A 249 1.86 2.10 -5.35
CA LYS A 249 1.67 2.98 -4.20
C LYS A 249 2.67 2.75 -3.05
N TRP A 250 3.08 1.51 -2.78
CA TRP A 250 4.04 1.20 -1.70
C TRP A 250 5.41 0.71 -2.21
N GLU A 251 5.52 0.26 -3.46
CA GLU A 251 6.73 -0.37 -4.01
C GLU A 251 7.51 0.48 -5.00
N SER A 252 6.96 1.60 -5.47
CA SER A 252 7.74 2.54 -6.28
C SER A 252 8.96 3.04 -5.52
N PRO A 253 10.03 3.49 -6.22
CA PRO A 253 11.17 4.12 -5.57
C PRO A 253 10.73 5.19 -4.58
N CYS A 254 11.13 5.05 -3.32
CA CYS A 254 10.73 5.93 -2.24
C CYS A 254 11.91 6.80 -1.77
N GLU A 255 11.65 8.07 -1.52
CA GLU A 255 12.58 8.93 -0.79
C GLU A 255 12.42 8.68 0.71
N ARG A 256 13.51 8.32 1.39
CA ARG A 256 13.53 8.05 2.83
C ARG A 256 13.94 9.31 3.59
N ILE A 257 12.94 10.03 4.10
CA ILE A 257 13.11 11.32 4.76
C ILE A 257 13.54 11.10 6.22
N VAL A 258 14.85 11.09 6.44
CA VAL A 258 15.47 11.05 7.78
C VAL A 258 15.75 12.49 8.24
N ASN A 259 15.28 12.88 9.42
CA ASN A 259 15.62 14.19 10.01
C ASN A 259 17.14 14.25 10.32
N LEU A 260 17.93 14.94 9.50
CA LEU A 260 19.40 15.08 9.65
C LEU A 260 19.86 15.91 10.86
N LEU A 261 19.01 16.14 11.86
CA LEU A 261 19.31 16.97 13.04
C LEU A 261 20.37 16.36 13.98
N HIS A 262 20.81 15.12 13.75
CA HIS A 262 21.92 14.49 14.48
C HIS A 262 23.28 14.51 13.76
N GLN A 263 23.42 15.14 12.59
CA GLN A 263 24.74 15.24 11.91
C GLN A 263 25.47 16.59 12.10
N HIS A 264 24.82 17.62 12.64
CA HIS A 264 25.41 18.97 12.76
C HIS A 264 26.11 19.31 14.09
N LEU A 265 26.13 18.41 15.08
CA LEU A 265 26.83 18.62 16.37
C LEU A 265 28.18 17.90 16.47
N SER A 266 28.62 17.22 15.41
CA SER A 266 29.87 16.43 15.38
C SER A 266 30.88 16.96 14.36
N ARG A 267 31.16 18.28 14.40
CA ARG A 267 32.38 18.85 13.81
C ARG A 267 33.21 19.53 14.90
N PRO A 268 34.37 18.98 15.29
CA PRO A 268 35.32 19.75 16.07
C PRO A 268 35.81 20.93 15.23
N LEU A 269 35.89 22.11 15.86
CA LEU A 269 36.58 23.25 15.28
C LEU A 269 38.09 22.96 15.34
N LEU A 270 38.74 22.96 14.18
CA LEU A 270 40.19 23.11 14.02
C LEU A 270 40.49 24.59 13.73
#